data_AF-A0A3B8VK83-F1
#
_entry.id   AF-A0A3B8VK83-F1
#
_cell.length_a   1.000
_cell.length_b   1.000
_cell.length_c   1.000
_cell.angle_alpha   90.00
_cell.angle_beta   90.00
_cell.angle_gamma   90.00
#
_symmetry.space_group_name_H-M   'P 1'
#
loop_
_entity.id
_entity.type
_entity.pdbx_description
1 polymer ?
#
loop_
_entity_poly.entity_id
_entity_poly.type
_entity_poly.pdbx_seq_one_letter_code
_entity_poly.pdbx_strand_id
1 'polypeptide(L)'
;MAVSRPNPKETLYRILIQERSKGFPDTIVMGGLDRFLQRFVDELQPFLRDRLSYRDMTSDQRESWIDETLPKIRGANPATVEPRRAPVVTQKTKPAPRKSAPRKTKPAGPLKLTDDVSKLKGAARQTVPRLKRMGIERVGDLLYHFPTRHNDYGNARKISQLEPGIEQTIVATLWEASETSMGPRRKSTQAVLGDETGNVRVMWFNQPWLAKTLKPGMRVAISGKVNVFRGNIVFESPEHEVLDGSQGDMVHTGRMVPVYPATDGLYQRSIRNLVKQALDTCMRQIEEYVPDDVLKRNGLTGLRDAIYQMHYPDSEDERRAARKRLAFDELFILQLA
;
A
#
# COMPACT_ATOMS: atom_id res chain seq x y z
N MET A 1 -20.24 -26.55 9.78
CA MET A 1 -21.29 -25.54 10.03
C MET A 1 -21.61 -24.87 8.70
N ALA A 2 -22.87 -24.90 8.27
CA ALA A 2 -23.29 -24.34 6.99
C ALA A 2 -23.08 -22.83 6.99
N VAL A 3 -22.23 -22.33 6.09
CA VAL A 3 -22.04 -20.90 5.84
C VAL A 3 -23.37 -20.36 5.33
N SER A 4 -24.05 -19.54 6.12
CA SER A 4 -25.30 -18.89 5.72
C SER A 4 -25.02 -18.06 4.48
N ARG A 5 -25.59 -18.46 3.34
CA ARG A 5 -25.51 -17.66 2.11
C ARG A 5 -26.18 -16.30 2.35
N PRO A 6 -25.55 -15.17 2.00
CA PRO A 6 -26.18 -13.87 2.15
C PRO A 6 -27.43 -13.79 1.27
N ASN A 7 -28.54 -13.30 1.84
CA ASN A 7 -29.82 -13.17 1.13
C ASN A 7 -29.66 -12.19 -0.05
N PRO A 8 -29.85 -12.63 -1.31
CA PRO A 8 -29.67 -11.76 -2.49
C PRO A 8 -30.57 -10.53 -2.49
N LYS A 9 -31.76 -10.61 -1.88
CA LYS A 9 -32.72 -9.51 -1.76
C LYS A 9 -32.19 -8.36 -0.89
N GLU A 10 -31.60 -8.70 0.26
CA GLU A 10 -30.98 -7.74 1.19
C GLU A 10 -29.71 -7.13 0.58
N THR A 11 -28.96 -7.93 -0.17
CA THR A 11 -27.77 -7.48 -0.88
C THR A 11 -28.13 -6.49 -1.98
N LEU A 12 -29.19 -6.77 -2.76
CA LEU A 12 -29.72 -5.86 -3.78
C LEU A 12 -30.19 -4.54 -3.15
N TYR A 13 -30.94 -4.59 -2.04
CA TYR A 13 -31.41 -3.39 -1.34
C TYR A 13 -30.27 -2.43 -0.97
N ARG A 14 -29.17 -2.98 -0.42
CA ARG A 14 -27.98 -2.19 -0.05
C ARG A 14 -27.28 -1.58 -1.26
N ILE A 15 -27.18 -2.34 -2.36
CA ILE A 15 -26.57 -1.86 -3.61
C ILE A 15 -27.38 -0.68 -4.16
N LEU A 16 -28.71 -0.76 -4.21
CA LEU A 16 -29.56 0.31 -4.74
C LEU A 16 -29.53 1.58 -3.88
N ILE A 17 -29.48 1.45 -2.54
CA ILE A 17 -29.29 2.61 -1.64
C ILE A 17 -27.94 3.29 -1.91
N GLN A 18 -26.89 2.49 -2.11
CA GLN A 18 -25.56 3.02 -2.34
C GLN A 18 -25.43 3.69 -3.72
N GLU A 19 -26.06 3.12 -4.76
CA GLU A 19 -26.19 3.75 -6.08
C GLU A 19 -26.94 5.09 -6.01
N ARG A 20 -28.07 5.16 -5.29
CA ARG A 20 -28.82 6.42 -5.06
C ARG A 20 -27.97 7.48 -4.37
N SER A 21 -27.16 7.09 -3.37
CA SER A 21 -26.29 8.04 -2.65
C SER A 21 -25.15 8.62 -3.50
N LYS A 22 -24.80 7.97 -4.62
CA LYS A 22 -23.68 8.35 -5.49
C LYS A 22 -24.10 8.87 -6.87
N GLY A 23 -25.40 9.05 -7.11
CA GLY A 23 -25.91 9.56 -8.39
C GLY A 23 -25.92 8.54 -9.53
N PHE A 24 -26.24 7.27 -9.23
CA PHE A 24 -26.52 6.21 -10.21
C PHE A 24 -25.37 5.81 -11.16
N PRO A 25 -24.11 5.67 -10.69
CA PRO A 25 -22.96 5.45 -11.57
C PRO A 25 -22.84 4.04 -12.19
N ASP A 26 -23.61 3.03 -11.73
CA ASP A 26 -23.44 1.61 -12.12
C ASP A 26 -22.01 1.08 -11.85
N THR A 27 -21.45 1.44 -10.70
CA THR A 27 -20.05 1.07 -10.32
C THR A 27 -19.95 0.40 -8.95
N ILE A 28 -21.06 0.24 -8.23
CA ILE A 28 -21.05 -0.34 -6.89
C ILE A 28 -20.67 -1.83 -6.88
N VAL A 29 -20.95 -2.57 -7.97
CA VAL A 29 -20.59 -4.00 -8.10
C VAL A 29 -19.55 -4.17 -9.20
N MET A 30 -18.51 -4.99 -8.94
CA MET A 30 -17.53 -5.34 -9.97
C MET A 30 -18.21 -6.11 -11.12
N GLY A 31 -18.31 -5.46 -12.28
CA GLY A 31 -19.00 -5.98 -13.47
C GLY A 31 -20.40 -5.41 -13.71
N GLY A 32 -20.83 -4.39 -12.95
CA GLY A 32 -22.13 -3.72 -13.09
C GLY A 32 -23.26 -4.42 -12.33
N LEU A 33 -24.36 -3.70 -12.08
CA LEU A 33 -25.54 -4.24 -11.41
C LEU A 33 -26.14 -5.41 -12.19
N ASP A 34 -26.05 -5.39 -13.52
CA ASP A 34 -26.59 -6.43 -14.40
C ASP A 34 -25.96 -7.81 -14.17
N ARG A 35 -24.66 -7.85 -13.90
CA ARG A 35 -23.96 -9.11 -13.61
C ARG A 35 -24.43 -9.71 -12.27
N PHE A 36 -24.79 -8.85 -11.32
CA PHE A 36 -25.38 -9.28 -10.06
C PHE A 36 -26.81 -9.79 -10.27
N LEU A 37 -27.63 -9.06 -11.02
CA LEU A 37 -29.01 -9.46 -11.33
C LEU A 37 -29.05 -10.79 -12.11
N GLN A 38 -28.14 -10.98 -13.08
CA GLN A 38 -28.00 -12.23 -13.85
C GLN A 38 -27.60 -13.44 -12.99
N ARG A 39 -26.85 -13.24 -11.92
CA ARG A 39 -26.41 -14.32 -11.02
C ARG A 39 -27.53 -14.84 -10.12
N PHE A 40 -28.54 -14.02 -9.86
CA PHE A 40 -29.64 -14.32 -8.92
C PHE A 40 -31.02 -14.12 -9.58
N VAL A 41 -31.13 -14.37 -10.89
CA VAL A 41 -32.35 -14.15 -11.67
C VAL A 41 -33.54 -14.85 -11.04
N ASP A 42 -33.43 -16.15 -10.75
CA ASP A 42 -34.57 -16.95 -10.26
C ASP A 42 -35.09 -16.47 -8.90
N GLU A 43 -34.22 -15.90 -8.06
CA GLU A 43 -34.56 -15.41 -6.71
C GLU A 43 -35.10 -13.96 -6.71
N LEU A 44 -34.71 -13.16 -7.71
CA LEU A 44 -35.02 -11.74 -7.77
C LEU A 44 -36.09 -11.39 -8.82
N GLN A 45 -36.32 -12.24 -9.82
CA GLN A 45 -37.29 -12.01 -10.90
C GLN A 45 -38.73 -11.77 -10.42
N PRO A 46 -39.23 -12.36 -9.31
CA PRO A 46 -40.56 -12.00 -8.77
C PRO A 46 -40.68 -10.53 -8.31
N PHE A 47 -39.56 -9.86 -8.07
CA PHE A 47 -39.49 -8.48 -7.56
C PHE A 47 -39.06 -7.46 -8.61
N LEU A 48 -38.65 -7.92 -9.81
CA LEU A 48 -38.11 -7.11 -10.90
C LEU A 48 -39.04 -7.26 -12.12
N ARG A 49 -39.26 -6.20 -12.90
CA ARG A 49 -39.95 -6.34 -14.21
C ARG A 49 -39.06 -7.13 -15.18
N ASP A 50 -39.67 -7.66 -16.26
CA ASP A 50 -38.99 -8.41 -17.32
C ASP A 50 -37.65 -7.78 -17.72
N ARG A 51 -36.62 -8.63 -17.77
CA ARG A 51 -35.17 -8.32 -17.85
C ARG A 51 -34.86 -6.97 -18.51
N LEU A 52 -34.43 -6.01 -17.69
CA LEU A 52 -33.96 -4.71 -18.12
C LEU A 52 -32.50 -4.51 -17.72
N SER A 53 -31.68 -4.25 -18.73
CA SER A 53 -30.24 -3.95 -18.63
C SER A 53 -30.06 -2.58 -17.95
N TYR A 54 -29.73 -2.58 -16.65
CA TYR A 54 -29.48 -1.37 -15.85
C TYR A 54 -28.33 -0.53 -16.41
N ARG A 55 -27.36 -1.19 -17.05
CA ARG A 55 -26.22 -0.56 -17.72
C ARG A 55 -26.64 0.31 -18.90
N ASP A 56 -27.69 -0.09 -19.62
CA ASP A 56 -28.15 0.61 -20.83
C ASP A 56 -29.11 1.79 -20.52
N MET A 57 -29.46 2.01 -19.25
CA MET A 57 -30.31 3.11 -18.81
C MET A 57 -29.52 4.41 -18.58
N THR A 58 -30.15 5.55 -18.86
CA THR A 58 -29.65 6.88 -18.45
C THR A 58 -29.79 7.09 -16.94
N SER A 59 -29.09 8.06 -16.35
CA SER A 59 -29.17 8.34 -14.91
C SER A 59 -30.59 8.61 -14.41
N ASP A 60 -31.42 9.32 -15.19
CA ASP A 60 -32.81 9.63 -14.85
C ASP A 60 -33.71 8.38 -14.92
N GLN A 61 -33.42 7.47 -15.86
CA GLN A 61 -34.09 6.18 -15.98
C GLN A 61 -33.69 5.23 -14.83
N ARG A 62 -32.42 5.25 -14.42
CA ARG A 62 -31.92 4.49 -13.25
C ARG A 62 -32.55 5.00 -11.96
N GLU A 63 -32.71 6.31 -11.81
CA GLU A 63 -33.41 6.91 -10.68
C GLU A 63 -34.86 6.44 -10.60
N SER A 64 -35.60 6.54 -11.72
CA SER A 64 -37.00 6.09 -11.82
C SER A 64 -37.14 4.59 -11.54
N TRP A 65 -36.21 3.78 -12.05
CA TRP A 65 -36.20 2.33 -11.83
C TRP A 65 -35.90 1.96 -10.38
N ILE A 66 -34.96 2.65 -9.72
CA ILE A 66 -34.62 2.45 -8.31
C ILE A 66 -35.79 2.85 -7.41
N ASP A 67 -36.45 3.98 -7.69
CA ASP A 67 -37.59 4.45 -6.91
C ASP A 67 -38.82 3.54 -7.05
N GLU A 68 -39.02 2.87 -8.19
CA GLU A 68 -40.07 1.85 -8.35
C GLU A 68 -39.70 0.51 -7.67
N THR A 69 -38.41 0.15 -7.66
CA THR A 69 -37.92 -1.18 -7.24
C THR A 69 -37.65 -1.26 -5.74
N LEU A 70 -37.12 -0.20 -5.13
CA LEU A 70 -36.83 -0.15 -3.69
C LEU A 70 -38.05 -0.50 -2.81
N PRO A 71 -39.27 0.03 -3.05
CA PRO A 71 -40.45 -0.31 -2.26
C PRO A 71 -40.86 -1.78 -2.33
N LYS A 72 -40.71 -2.42 -3.50
CA LYS A 72 -41.05 -3.84 -3.72
C LYS A 72 -40.09 -4.79 -3.00
N ILE A 73 -38.84 -4.36 -2.86
CA ILE A 73 -37.80 -5.10 -2.13
C ILE A 73 -37.88 -4.84 -0.61
N ARG A 74 -38.44 -3.70 -0.17
CA ARG A 74 -38.53 -3.24 1.24
C ARG A 74 -39.49 -4.05 2.13
N GLY A 75 -40.21 -5.06 1.61
CA GLY A 75 -41.22 -5.87 2.34
C GLY A 75 -40.75 -6.71 3.55
N ALA A 76 -39.67 -6.34 4.22
CA ALA A 76 -39.30 -6.83 5.54
C ALA A 76 -38.93 -5.63 6.44
N ASN A 77 -39.76 -5.29 7.43
CA ASN A 77 -39.45 -4.29 8.46
C ASN A 77 -40.29 -4.61 9.73
N PRO A 78 -39.96 -4.19 10.98
CA PRO A 78 -39.08 -3.05 11.31
C PRO A 78 -38.12 -3.15 12.52
N ALA A 79 -36.96 -2.49 12.40
CA ALA A 79 -36.28 -1.76 13.49
C ALA A 79 -35.33 -0.68 12.93
N THR A 80 -35.93 0.46 12.61
CA THR A 80 -35.45 1.84 12.80
C THR A 80 -33.99 2.19 12.45
N VAL A 81 -33.82 2.95 11.36
CA VAL A 81 -33.25 4.31 11.40
C VAL A 81 -33.88 5.13 10.27
N GLU A 82 -34.77 6.05 10.60
CA GLU A 82 -35.12 7.17 9.72
C GLU A 82 -34.41 8.46 10.19
N PRO A 83 -34.14 9.40 9.27
CA PRO A 83 -33.37 10.61 9.54
C PRO A 83 -34.25 11.69 10.17
N ARG A 84 -33.82 12.23 11.32
CA ARG A 84 -34.47 13.41 11.93
C ARG A 84 -34.32 14.63 11.02
N ARG A 85 -35.45 15.15 10.55
CA ARG A 85 -35.59 16.54 10.08
C ARG A 85 -35.59 17.50 11.27
N ALA A 86 -34.94 18.64 11.11
CA ALA A 86 -35.21 19.85 11.88
C ALA A 86 -35.52 20.99 10.90
N PRO A 87 -36.63 21.74 11.05
CA PRO A 87 -36.78 23.03 10.42
C PRO A 87 -36.52 24.19 11.39
N VAL A 88 -35.69 25.11 10.88
CA VAL A 88 -35.80 26.58 10.93
C VAL A 88 -35.68 27.27 12.29
N VAL A 89 -34.47 27.75 12.59
CA VAL A 89 -34.24 28.97 13.36
C VAL A 89 -33.46 29.95 12.49
N THR A 90 -33.96 31.17 12.48
CA THR A 90 -33.59 32.38 11.75
C THR A 90 -32.08 32.65 11.71
N GLN A 91 -31.57 32.99 10.52
CA GLN A 91 -30.19 33.40 10.30
C GLN A 91 -29.90 34.71 11.06
N LYS A 92 -29.10 34.62 12.13
CA LYS A 92 -28.20 35.71 12.54
C LYS A 92 -26.80 35.36 12.06
N THR A 93 -26.31 36.18 11.13
CA THR A 93 -24.97 36.16 10.57
C THR A 93 -23.91 36.24 11.68
N LYS A 94 -23.21 35.14 11.93
CA LYS A 94 -21.88 35.14 12.55
C LYS A 94 -20.83 35.04 11.44
N PRO A 95 -19.69 35.74 11.53
CA PRO A 95 -18.74 35.86 10.42
C PRO A 95 -18.23 34.47 10.02
N ALA A 96 -18.14 34.24 8.71
CA ALA A 96 -17.61 33.01 8.16
C ALA A 96 -16.24 32.68 8.80
N PRO A 97 -15.95 31.40 9.12
CA PRO A 97 -14.57 31.02 9.36
C PRO A 97 -13.80 31.42 8.10
N ARG A 98 -12.78 32.28 8.27
CA ARG A 98 -11.83 32.60 7.20
C ARG A 98 -11.36 31.25 6.67
N LYS A 99 -11.87 30.85 5.50
CA LYS A 99 -11.24 29.84 4.66
C LYS A 99 -9.84 30.39 4.46
N SER A 100 -8.87 29.86 5.21
CA SER A 100 -7.47 30.07 4.88
C SER A 100 -7.38 29.64 3.43
N ALA A 101 -7.14 30.62 2.55
CA ALA A 101 -7.04 30.39 1.13
C ALA A 101 -6.14 29.17 0.91
N PRO A 102 -6.42 28.29 -0.08
CA PRO A 102 -5.46 27.29 -0.48
C PRO A 102 -4.15 28.04 -0.69
N ARG A 103 -3.16 27.77 0.17
CA ARG A 103 -1.85 28.39 0.07
C ARG A 103 -1.36 27.96 -1.30
N LYS A 104 -1.38 28.89 -2.27
CA LYS A 104 -0.87 28.69 -3.61
C LYS A 104 0.55 28.19 -3.43
N THR A 105 0.76 26.88 -3.51
CA THR A 105 2.08 26.30 -3.66
C THR A 105 2.53 26.83 -5.01
N LYS A 106 3.42 27.82 -4.99
CA LYS A 106 4.17 28.24 -6.17
C LYS A 106 4.65 26.97 -6.88
N PRO A 107 4.66 26.92 -8.23
CA PRO A 107 5.28 25.81 -8.93
C PRO A 107 6.69 25.67 -8.34
N ALA A 108 6.93 24.54 -7.66
CA ALA A 108 8.21 24.29 -7.04
C ALA A 108 9.22 24.28 -8.19
N GLY A 109 10.21 25.17 -8.14
CA GLY A 109 11.40 25.01 -8.97
C GLY A 109 12.00 23.62 -8.76
N PRO A 110 12.94 23.19 -9.62
CA PRO A 110 13.60 21.90 -9.44
C PRO A 110 14.14 21.78 -8.01
N LEU A 111 13.78 20.69 -7.32
CA LEU A 111 14.21 20.38 -5.96
C LEU A 111 15.73 20.43 -5.87
N LYS A 112 16.28 21.12 -4.86
CA LYS A 112 17.72 21.23 -4.63
C LYS A 112 18.16 20.33 -3.48
N LEU A 113 19.43 19.91 -3.50
CA LEU A 113 20.03 19.13 -2.40
C LEU A 113 19.93 19.85 -1.04
N THR A 114 20.00 21.18 -1.03
CA THR A 114 19.94 22.01 0.18
C THR A 114 18.52 22.34 0.64
N ASP A 115 17.49 21.94 -0.12
CA ASP A 115 16.11 22.18 0.27
C ASP A 115 15.72 21.35 1.50
N ASP A 116 14.84 21.89 2.34
CA ASP A 116 14.27 21.19 3.49
C ASP A 116 13.39 20.01 3.01
N VAL A 117 13.48 18.87 3.70
CA VAL A 117 12.73 17.63 3.39
C VAL A 117 11.21 17.83 3.33
N SER A 118 10.66 18.87 3.97
CA SER A 118 9.24 19.22 3.88
C SER A 118 8.77 19.62 2.47
N LYS A 119 9.69 19.95 1.56
CA LYS A 119 9.36 20.22 0.15
C LYS A 119 9.08 18.95 -0.67
N LEU A 120 9.47 17.78 -0.17
CA LEU A 120 9.21 16.51 -0.86
C LEU A 120 7.72 16.15 -0.84
N LYS A 121 7.26 15.52 -1.91
CA LYS A 121 5.86 15.11 -2.04
C LYS A 121 5.65 13.89 -1.14
N GLY A 122 4.59 13.91 -0.32
CA GLY A 122 4.34 12.82 0.63
C GLY A 122 5.13 12.94 1.94
N ALA A 123 5.97 13.97 2.12
CA ALA A 123 6.51 14.35 3.43
C ALA A 123 5.38 14.95 4.29
N ALA A 124 4.53 14.10 4.85
CA ALA A 124 3.41 14.51 5.68
C ALA A 124 3.89 15.29 6.91
N ARG A 125 3.00 16.13 7.48
CA ARG A 125 3.28 16.97 8.65
C ARG A 125 3.84 16.19 9.85
N GLN A 126 3.51 14.90 9.96
CA GLN A 126 3.99 14.00 11.02
C GLN A 126 5.32 13.31 10.66
N THR A 127 5.63 13.16 9.37
CA THR A 127 6.85 12.50 8.86
C THR A 127 8.07 13.40 9.01
N VAL A 128 7.94 14.69 8.70
CA VAL A 128 9.07 15.65 8.75
C VAL A 128 9.73 15.73 10.12
N PRO A 129 9.01 15.91 11.25
CA PRO A 129 9.65 15.93 12.56
C PRO A 129 10.38 14.63 12.92
N ARG A 130 9.91 13.48 12.41
CA ARG A 130 10.55 12.18 12.63
C ARG A 130 11.85 12.04 11.84
N LEU A 131 11.85 12.49 10.58
CA LEU A 131 13.07 12.56 9.76
C LEU A 131 14.14 13.45 10.41
N LYS A 132 13.74 14.62 10.92
CA LYS A 132 14.68 15.53 11.60
C LYS A 132 15.29 14.92 12.86
N ARG A 133 14.55 14.10 13.62
CA ARG A 133 15.13 13.37 14.77
C ARG A 133 16.19 12.34 14.36
N MET A 134 16.18 11.90 13.11
CA MET A 134 17.20 11.02 12.55
C MET A 134 18.37 11.79 11.91
N GLY A 135 18.41 13.12 12.05
CA GLY A 135 19.41 13.97 11.41
C GLY A 135 19.14 14.25 9.93
N ILE A 136 17.95 13.90 9.42
CA ILE A 136 17.58 14.11 8.02
C ILE A 136 16.77 15.42 7.92
N GLU A 137 17.44 16.51 7.57
CA GLU A 137 16.83 17.84 7.47
C GLU A 137 16.66 18.31 6.03
N ARG A 138 17.60 17.93 5.16
CA ARG A 138 17.69 18.34 3.76
C ARG A 138 17.44 17.19 2.81
N VAL A 139 17.10 17.50 1.56
CA VAL A 139 16.93 16.49 0.50
C VAL A 139 18.22 15.72 0.25
N GLY A 140 19.38 16.37 0.33
CA GLY A 140 20.69 15.71 0.23
C GLY A 140 20.91 14.66 1.31
N ASP A 141 20.45 14.90 2.53
CA ASP A 141 20.62 13.96 3.65
C ASP A 141 19.92 12.62 3.38
N LEU A 142 18.82 12.63 2.62
CA LEU A 142 18.13 11.39 2.20
C LEU A 142 18.96 10.55 1.21
N LEU A 143 19.82 11.18 0.40
CA LEU A 143 20.70 10.48 -0.55
C LEU A 143 21.87 9.80 0.14
N TYR A 144 22.20 10.21 1.36
CA TYR A 144 23.23 9.60 2.20
C TYR A 144 22.63 8.81 3.37
N HIS A 145 21.30 8.75 3.48
CA HIS A 145 20.61 7.88 4.43
C HIS A 145 20.54 6.45 3.88
N PHE A 146 21.67 5.76 3.88
CA PHE A 146 21.79 4.45 3.24
C PHE A 146 20.99 3.34 3.94
N PRO A 147 20.48 2.35 3.18
CA PRO A 147 19.79 1.21 3.76
C PRO A 147 20.74 0.30 4.54
N THR A 148 20.22 -0.34 5.60
CA THR A 148 20.96 -1.32 6.41
C THR A 148 21.09 -2.68 5.72
N ARG A 149 20.05 -3.06 4.97
CA ARG A 149 19.96 -4.29 4.19
C ARG A 149 19.01 -4.10 3.02
N HIS A 150 19.00 -5.05 2.11
CA HIS A 150 18.04 -5.14 1.01
C HIS A 150 17.30 -6.47 1.12
N ASN A 151 15.98 -6.44 1.05
CA ASN A 151 15.17 -7.65 0.94
C ASN A 151 15.20 -8.09 -0.52
N ASP A 152 15.70 -9.30 -0.80
CA ASP A 152 15.69 -9.88 -2.14
C ASP A 152 14.34 -10.57 -2.41
N TYR A 153 13.49 -9.90 -3.17
CA TYR A 153 12.23 -10.44 -3.67
C TYR A 153 12.38 -11.08 -5.06
N GLY A 154 13.52 -10.90 -5.74
CA GLY A 154 13.76 -11.57 -7.02
C GLY A 154 14.11 -13.04 -6.89
N ASN A 155 14.65 -13.46 -5.74
CA ASN A 155 14.87 -14.87 -5.40
C ASN A 155 13.67 -15.50 -4.67
N ALA A 156 12.45 -15.04 -4.99
CA ALA A 156 11.24 -15.59 -4.41
C ALA A 156 11.11 -17.08 -4.73
N ARG A 157 10.97 -17.90 -3.70
CA ARG A 157 10.76 -19.34 -3.80
C ARG A 157 9.28 -19.65 -3.93
N LYS A 158 8.98 -20.79 -4.55
CA LYS A 158 7.64 -21.39 -4.51
C LYS A 158 7.41 -21.96 -3.12
N ILE A 159 6.15 -21.98 -2.66
CA ILE A 159 5.78 -22.49 -1.34
C ILE A 159 6.25 -23.94 -1.14
N SER A 160 6.18 -24.76 -2.18
CA SER A 160 6.68 -26.15 -2.20
C SER A 160 8.20 -26.30 -2.01
N GLN A 161 8.99 -25.23 -2.24
CA GLN A 161 10.45 -25.23 -2.16
C GLN A 161 10.97 -24.59 -0.87
N LEU A 162 10.07 -24.33 0.09
CA LEU A 162 10.45 -23.73 1.36
C LEU A 162 11.17 -24.74 2.26
N GLU A 163 12.27 -24.30 2.84
CA GLU A 163 13.13 -25.06 3.74
C GLU A 163 13.02 -24.49 5.15
N PRO A 164 12.63 -25.29 6.13
CA PRO A 164 12.57 -24.85 7.53
C PRO A 164 13.92 -24.35 8.06
N GLY A 165 13.88 -23.30 8.88
CA GLY A 165 15.02 -22.81 9.64
C GLY A 165 15.84 -21.71 8.97
N ILE A 166 15.60 -21.43 7.69
CA ILE A 166 16.26 -20.34 6.95
C ILE A 166 15.29 -19.20 6.63
N GLU A 167 15.82 -18.00 6.37
CA GLU A 167 15.04 -16.87 5.86
C GLU A 167 14.82 -17.04 4.36
N GLN A 168 13.56 -17.03 3.95
CA GLN A 168 13.18 -17.14 2.55
C GLN A 168 12.04 -16.19 2.23
N THR A 169 11.98 -15.82 0.95
CA THR A 169 10.98 -14.93 0.42
C THR A 169 10.04 -15.70 -0.49
N ILE A 170 8.73 -15.42 -0.39
CA ILE A 170 7.71 -15.95 -1.31
C ILE A 170 6.85 -14.82 -1.85
N VAL A 171 6.27 -15.05 -3.03
CA VAL A 171 5.23 -14.18 -3.59
C VAL A 171 3.98 -15.03 -3.81
N ALA A 172 2.92 -14.72 -3.09
CA ALA A 172 1.70 -15.53 -3.09
C ALA A 172 0.45 -14.66 -3.04
N THR A 173 -0.68 -15.25 -3.40
CA THR A 173 -1.99 -14.58 -3.34
C THR A 173 -2.61 -14.84 -1.98
N LEU A 174 -3.09 -13.79 -1.32
CA LEU A 174 -3.80 -13.91 -0.06
C LEU A 174 -5.19 -14.52 -0.28
N TRP A 175 -5.48 -15.63 0.40
CA TRP A 175 -6.79 -16.30 0.32
C TRP A 175 -7.72 -15.83 1.42
N GLU A 176 -7.19 -15.76 2.65
CA GLU A 176 -7.92 -15.29 3.81
C GLU A 176 -6.99 -14.57 4.77
N ALA A 177 -7.52 -13.56 5.46
CA ALA A 177 -6.90 -12.94 6.61
C ALA A 177 -7.97 -12.73 7.68
N SER A 178 -7.67 -13.12 8.91
CA SER A 178 -8.56 -12.99 10.04
C SER A 178 -7.80 -12.56 11.30
N GLU A 179 -8.51 -11.84 12.18
CA GLU A 179 -8.00 -11.57 13.52
C GLU A 179 -8.17 -12.83 14.37
N THR A 180 -7.09 -13.28 14.99
CA THR A 180 -7.12 -14.38 15.95
C THR A 180 -6.66 -13.90 17.32
N SER A 181 -7.25 -14.47 18.36
CA SER A 181 -6.96 -14.12 19.75
C SER A 181 -6.18 -15.25 20.41
N MET A 182 -4.96 -14.97 20.86
CA MET A 182 -4.17 -15.88 21.71
C MET A 182 -4.27 -15.48 23.18
N GLY A 183 -5.48 -15.12 23.63
CA GLY A 183 -5.81 -14.74 25.00
C GLY A 183 -6.37 -13.31 25.14
N PRO A 184 -6.77 -12.88 26.35
CA PRO A 184 -7.58 -11.67 26.56
C PRO A 184 -6.94 -10.36 26.06
N ARG A 185 -5.61 -10.31 25.93
CA ARG A 185 -4.84 -9.11 25.55
C ARG A 185 -3.97 -9.26 24.30
N ARG A 186 -3.88 -10.46 23.71
CA ARG A 186 -2.98 -10.71 22.56
C ARG A 186 -3.78 -11.02 21.30
N LYS A 187 -4.06 -9.96 20.55
CA LYS A 187 -4.69 -10.04 19.23
C LYS A 187 -3.61 -10.13 18.16
N SER A 188 -3.78 -11.07 17.25
CA SER A 188 -2.83 -11.36 16.16
C SER A 188 -3.60 -11.45 14.85
N THR A 189 -2.91 -11.30 13.73
CA THR A 189 -3.49 -11.56 12.41
C THR A 189 -2.99 -12.91 11.92
N GLN A 190 -3.91 -13.78 11.52
CA GLN A 190 -3.61 -15.01 10.77
C GLN A 190 -4.00 -14.80 9.32
N ALA A 191 -3.13 -15.17 8.39
CA ALA A 191 -3.41 -15.23 6.98
C ALA A 191 -3.06 -16.59 6.38
N VAL A 192 -3.76 -16.94 5.30
CA VAL A 192 -3.37 -18.03 4.41
C VAL A 192 -3.05 -17.43 3.06
N LEU A 193 -1.84 -17.71 2.59
CA LEU A 193 -1.38 -17.35 1.25
C LEU A 193 -1.23 -18.61 0.42
N GLY A 194 -1.60 -18.53 -0.85
CA GLY A 194 -1.48 -19.63 -1.81
C GLY A 194 -0.77 -19.19 -3.08
N ASP A 195 0.07 -20.08 -3.61
CA ASP A 195 0.64 -20.01 -4.95
C ASP A 195 0.21 -21.24 -5.77
N GLU A 196 0.78 -21.41 -6.96
CA GLU A 196 0.48 -22.56 -7.82
C GLU A 196 0.95 -23.92 -7.27
N THR A 197 1.75 -23.92 -6.19
CA THR A 197 2.36 -25.12 -5.62
C THR A 197 1.83 -25.51 -4.25
N GLY A 198 1.16 -24.60 -3.54
CA GLY A 198 0.57 -24.92 -2.25
C GLY A 198 0.12 -23.69 -1.47
N ASN A 199 -0.20 -23.93 -0.20
CA ASN A 199 -0.66 -22.90 0.73
C ASN A 199 0.27 -22.84 1.94
N VAL A 200 0.47 -21.64 2.47
CA VAL A 200 1.25 -21.39 3.68
C VAL A 200 0.47 -20.50 4.64
N ARG A 201 0.60 -20.78 5.94
CA ARG A 201 0.02 -19.94 6.99
C ARG A 201 1.03 -18.89 7.43
N VAL A 202 0.56 -17.67 7.58
CA VAL A 202 1.36 -16.56 8.09
C VAL A 202 0.68 -15.96 9.31
N MET A 203 1.47 -15.68 10.34
CA MET A 203 1.01 -15.17 11.63
C MET A 203 1.73 -13.87 11.93
N TRP A 204 1.01 -12.78 12.22
CA TRP A 204 1.59 -11.55 12.77
C TRP A 204 1.10 -11.32 14.20
N PHE A 205 2.01 -11.48 15.16
CA PHE A 205 1.70 -11.28 16.58
C PHE A 205 1.58 -9.79 16.92
N ASN A 206 0.58 -9.42 17.73
CA ASN A 206 0.32 -8.05 18.16
C ASN A 206 0.00 -7.06 17.02
N GLN A 207 -0.37 -7.56 15.82
CA GLN A 207 -0.70 -6.72 14.66
C GLN A 207 -2.11 -6.97 14.13
N PRO A 208 -3.19 -6.74 14.93
CA PRO A 208 -4.56 -7.03 14.52
C PRO A 208 -5.08 -6.11 13.40
N TRP A 209 -4.46 -4.96 13.17
CA TRP A 209 -4.86 -4.05 12.09
C TRP A 209 -4.61 -4.66 10.70
N LEU A 210 -3.66 -5.58 10.56
CA LEU A 210 -3.35 -6.21 9.28
C LEU A 210 -4.51 -7.02 8.72
N ALA A 211 -5.33 -7.64 9.57
CA ALA A 211 -6.54 -8.34 9.13
C ALA A 211 -7.54 -7.43 8.40
N LYS A 212 -7.50 -6.10 8.64
CA LYS A 212 -8.35 -5.11 7.94
C LYS A 212 -7.72 -4.60 6.65
N THR A 213 -6.38 -4.60 6.58
CA THR A 213 -5.61 -4.09 5.44
C THR A 213 -5.42 -5.16 4.36
N LEU A 214 -5.14 -6.40 4.78
CA LEU A 214 -4.92 -7.54 3.91
C LEU A 214 -6.26 -8.14 3.48
N LYS A 215 -6.63 -7.95 2.22
CA LYS A 215 -7.90 -8.42 1.65
C LYS A 215 -7.67 -9.63 0.72
N PRO A 216 -8.57 -10.62 0.75
CA PRO A 216 -8.50 -11.75 -0.18
C PRO A 216 -8.32 -11.31 -1.64
N GLY A 217 -7.45 -12.00 -2.37
CA GLY A 217 -7.08 -11.72 -3.76
C GLY A 217 -5.88 -10.80 -3.93
N MET A 218 -5.36 -10.17 -2.86
CA MET A 218 -4.14 -9.36 -2.94
C MET A 218 -2.91 -10.24 -3.14
N ARG A 219 -2.02 -9.86 -4.07
CA ARG A 219 -0.69 -10.46 -4.17
C ARG A 219 0.20 -9.84 -3.10
N VAL A 220 0.89 -10.68 -2.33
CA VAL A 220 1.73 -10.24 -1.21
C VAL A 220 3.06 -10.96 -1.30
N ALA A 221 4.15 -10.21 -1.18
CA ALA A 221 5.46 -10.77 -0.93
C ALA A 221 5.67 -10.91 0.59
N ILE A 222 6.11 -12.08 1.02
CA ILE A 222 6.41 -12.40 2.42
C ILE A 222 7.88 -12.75 2.49
N SER A 223 8.61 -12.11 3.41
CA SER A 223 10.02 -12.43 3.66
C SER A 223 10.24 -12.62 5.15
N GLY A 224 10.85 -13.73 5.53
CA GLY A 224 11.16 -14.02 6.92
C GLY A 224 11.60 -15.47 7.13
N LYS A 225 11.79 -15.83 8.38
CA LYS A 225 12.20 -17.19 8.75
C LYS A 225 11.06 -18.19 8.54
N VAL A 226 11.36 -19.27 7.83
CA VAL A 226 10.45 -20.39 7.61
C VAL A 226 10.45 -21.28 8.86
N ASN A 227 9.31 -21.41 9.51
CA ASN A 227 9.11 -22.25 10.69
C ASN A 227 8.18 -23.43 10.37
N VAL A 228 8.14 -24.42 11.27
CA VAL A 228 7.22 -25.56 11.18
C VAL A 228 6.34 -25.58 12.42
N PHE A 229 5.03 -25.53 12.21
CA PHE A 229 4.04 -25.65 13.28
C PHE A 229 3.08 -26.79 12.99
N ARG A 230 3.05 -27.79 13.88
CA ARG A 230 2.23 -29.00 13.74
C ARG A 230 2.39 -29.65 12.36
N GLY A 231 3.63 -29.78 11.90
CA GLY A 231 3.98 -30.41 10.62
C GLY A 231 3.72 -29.55 9.37
N ASN A 232 3.22 -28.31 9.52
CA ASN A 232 2.99 -27.41 8.40
C ASN A 232 3.99 -26.25 8.40
N ILE A 233 4.44 -25.84 7.22
CA ILE A 233 5.28 -24.65 7.07
C ILE A 233 4.46 -23.40 7.42
N VAL A 234 5.06 -22.53 8.23
CA VAL A 234 4.47 -21.27 8.66
C VAL A 234 5.51 -20.15 8.67
N PHE A 235 5.07 -18.92 8.47
CA PHE A 235 5.87 -17.73 8.80
C PHE A 235 5.33 -17.05 10.05
N GLU A 236 6.23 -16.69 10.95
CA GLU A 236 5.91 -16.00 12.20
C GLU A 236 6.49 -14.60 12.21
N SER A 237 5.61 -13.61 12.32
CA SER A 237 5.87 -12.18 12.19
C SER A 237 6.81 -11.82 11.02
N PRO A 238 6.59 -12.34 9.79
CA PRO A 238 7.45 -11.97 8.67
C PRO A 238 7.20 -10.53 8.23
N GLU A 239 8.16 -10.00 7.49
CA GLU A 239 7.93 -8.78 6.73
C GLU A 239 6.99 -9.08 5.57
N HIS A 240 6.10 -8.14 5.28
CA HIS A 240 5.11 -8.29 4.22
C HIS A 240 5.01 -7.03 3.39
N GLU A 241 4.76 -7.24 2.11
CA GLU A 241 4.67 -6.19 1.12
C GLU A 241 3.54 -6.52 0.15
N VAL A 242 2.56 -5.64 0.06
CA VAL A 242 1.47 -5.80 -0.90
C VAL A 242 1.98 -5.42 -2.29
N LEU A 243 1.75 -6.29 -3.26
CA LEU A 243 2.09 -6.08 -4.66
C LEU A 243 0.85 -5.54 -5.38
N ASP A 244 0.67 -4.21 -5.36
CA ASP A 244 -0.38 -3.56 -6.13
C ASP A 244 0.19 -3.31 -7.53
N GLY A 245 -0.10 -4.18 -8.52
CA GLY A 245 0.53 -4.24 -9.86
C GLY A 245 0.58 -2.97 -10.75
N SER A 246 0.45 -1.78 -10.19
CA SER A 246 0.79 -0.47 -10.73
C SER A 246 2.31 -0.26 -10.89
N GLN A 247 2.72 0.41 -11.98
CA GLN A 247 4.15 0.61 -12.31
C GLN A 247 4.96 1.42 -11.27
N GLY A 248 4.31 2.09 -10.31
CA GLY A 248 4.99 2.80 -9.21
C GLY A 248 5.52 1.87 -8.12
N ASP A 249 5.16 0.58 -8.12
CA ASP A 249 5.47 -0.33 -7.04
C ASP A 249 6.86 -0.98 -7.14
N MET A 250 7.66 -0.77 -8.20
CA MET A 250 9.03 -1.30 -8.26
C MET A 250 9.94 -0.75 -7.14
N VAL A 251 9.64 0.44 -6.64
CA VAL A 251 10.30 1.05 -5.46
C VAL A 251 10.09 0.20 -4.21
N HIS A 252 8.97 -0.52 -4.18
CA HIS A 252 8.53 -1.31 -3.06
C HIS A 252 8.67 -2.80 -3.27
N THR A 253 8.71 -3.25 -4.52
CA THR A 253 8.54 -4.66 -4.89
C THR A 253 9.60 -5.10 -5.91
N GLY A 254 10.61 -4.26 -6.13
CA GLY A 254 11.74 -4.56 -6.99
C GLY A 254 12.53 -5.77 -6.49
N ARG A 255 13.45 -6.25 -7.34
CA ARG A 255 14.31 -7.39 -7.03
C ARG A 255 14.99 -7.27 -5.67
N MET A 256 15.54 -6.09 -5.36
CA MET A 256 16.17 -5.78 -4.08
C MET A 256 15.55 -4.51 -3.51
N VAL A 257 14.84 -4.66 -2.38
CA VAL A 257 14.11 -3.56 -1.76
C VAL A 257 14.86 -3.06 -0.53
N PRO A 258 15.23 -1.77 -0.48
CA PRO A 258 16.02 -1.23 0.62
C PRO A 258 15.24 -1.16 1.92
N VAL A 259 15.89 -1.56 3.01
CA VAL A 259 15.39 -1.42 4.39
C VAL A 259 16.24 -0.39 5.12
N TYR A 260 15.62 0.75 5.41
CA TYR A 260 16.29 1.89 6.04
C TYR A 260 16.26 1.80 7.56
N PRO A 261 17.26 2.37 8.25
CA PRO A 261 17.07 2.73 9.65
C PRO A 261 15.84 3.63 9.76
N ALA A 262 14.97 3.35 10.73
CA ALA A 262 13.72 4.08 10.93
C ALA A 262 13.43 4.28 12.42
N THR A 263 12.78 5.39 12.76
CA THR A 263 12.26 5.67 14.10
C THR A 263 10.79 5.29 14.24
N ASP A 264 10.30 5.17 15.47
CA ASP A 264 8.92 4.76 15.71
C ASP A 264 7.89 5.67 15.01
N GLY A 265 6.93 5.04 14.35
CA GLY A 265 5.92 5.67 13.50
C GLY A 265 6.42 6.13 12.12
N LEU A 266 7.65 5.86 11.72
CA LEU A 266 8.13 6.10 10.36
C LEU A 266 8.12 4.79 9.55
N TYR A 267 7.19 4.69 8.60
CA TYR A 267 7.04 3.47 7.78
C TYR A 267 8.12 3.39 6.69
N GLN A 268 8.64 2.19 6.44
CA GLN A 268 9.62 1.91 5.37
C GLN A 268 9.15 2.39 4.01
N ARG A 269 7.86 2.17 3.69
CA ARG A 269 7.24 2.64 2.44
C ARG A 269 7.40 4.16 2.26
N SER A 270 7.21 4.91 3.33
CA SER A 270 7.35 6.37 3.30
C SER A 270 8.80 6.79 3.05
N ILE A 271 9.78 6.18 3.75
CA ILE A 271 11.20 6.49 3.56
C ILE A 271 11.62 6.15 2.12
N ARG A 272 11.27 4.94 1.63
CA ARG A 272 11.57 4.49 0.27
C ARG A 272 11.08 5.47 -0.79
N ASN A 273 9.85 5.96 -0.66
CA ASN A 273 9.28 6.94 -1.59
C ASN A 273 10.01 8.28 -1.55
N LEU A 274 10.36 8.78 -0.37
CA LEU A 274 11.09 10.04 -0.22
C LEU A 274 12.51 9.94 -0.80
N VAL A 275 13.22 8.85 -0.51
CA VAL A 275 14.54 8.58 -1.07
C VAL A 275 14.48 8.43 -2.59
N LYS A 276 13.51 7.66 -3.11
CA LYS A 276 13.34 7.52 -4.56
C LYS A 276 13.07 8.85 -5.24
N GLN A 277 12.19 9.67 -4.66
CA GLN A 277 11.94 11.02 -5.17
C GLN A 277 13.21 11.88 -5.16
N ALA A 278 14.01 11.82 -4.09
CA ALA A 278 15.27 12.53 -4.00
C ALA A 278 16.26 12.06 -5.08
N LEU A 279 16.43 10.75 -5.26
CA LEU A 279 17.26 10.17 -6.32
C LEU A 279 16.80 10.65 -7.71
N ASP A 280 15.51 10.51 -8.02
CA ASP A 280 15.00 10.82 -9.37
C ASP A 280 15.13 12.32 -9.72
N THR A 281 15.12 13.20 -8.72
CA THR A 281 15.14 14.66 -8.94
C THR A 281 16.51 15.32 -8.74
N CYS A 282 17.35 14.80 -7.85
CA CYS A 282 18.56 15.49 -7.38
C CYS A 282 19.88 14.84 -7.83
N MET A 283 19.88 13.64 -8.41
CA MET A 283 21.12 12.95 -8.80
C MET A 283 22.04 13.75 -9.74
N ARG A 284 21.46 14.61 -10.59
CA ARG A 284 22.24 15.48 -11.49
C ARG A 284 23.04 16.58 -10.78
N GLN A 285 22.72 16.87 -9.52
CA GLN A 285 23.39 17.89 -8.71
C GLN A 285 24.58 17.34 -7.93
N ILE A 286 24.79 16.01 -7.94
CA ILE A 286 25.93 15.37 -7.29
C ILE A 286 27.14 15.50 -8.20
N GLU A 287 28.21 16.12 -7.73
CA GLU A 287 29.45 16.29 -8.49
C GLU A 287 30.45 15.21 -8.10
N GLU A 288 31.15 14.66 -9.09
CA GLU A 288 32.27 13.76 -8.85
C GLU A 288 33.46 14.58 -8.37
N TYR A 289 34.03 14.20 -7.23
CA TYR A 289 35.14 14.90 -6.60
C TYR A 289 36.43 14.07 -6.59
N VAL A 290 36.34 12.76 -6.85
CA VAL A 290 37.51 11.89 -7.00
C VAL A 290 37.98 11.94 -8.46
N PRO A 291 39.26 12.25 -8.74
CA PRO A 291 39.79 12.29 -10.09
C PRO A 291 39.64 10.99 -10.88
N ASP A 292 39.36 11.09 -12.18
CA ASP A 292 39.10 9.95 -13.08
C ASP A 292 40.24 8.92 -13.11
N ASP A 293 41.49 9.34 -12.96
CA ASP A 293 42.66 8.46 -12.92
C ASP A 293 42.65 7.59 -11.65
N VAL A 294 42.26 8.16 -10.51
CA VAL A 294 42.11 7.44 -9.24
C VAL A 294 40.96 6.42 -9.34
N LEU A 295 39.84 6.79 -9.98
CA LEU A 295 38.71 5.88 -10.19
C LEU A 295 39.11 4.67 -11.04
N LYS A 296 39.76 4.92 -12.18
CA LYS A 296 40.20 3.87 -13.11
C LYS A 296 41.24 2.95 -12.48
N ARG A 297 42.24 3.50 -11.78
CA ARG A 297 43.31 2.71 -11.14
C ARG A 297 42.78 1.76 -10.08
N ASN A 298 41.72 2.15 -9.37
CA ASN A 298 41.15 1.37 -8.26
C ASN A 298 39.91 0.54 -8.66
N GLY A 299 39.47 0.64 -9.92
CA GLY A 299 38.26 -0.01 -10.42
C GLY A 299 37.03 0.40 -9.62
N LEU A 300 36.83 1.70 -9.43
CA LEU A 300 35.73 2.28 -8.66
C LEU A 300 34.65 2.83 -9.60
N THR A 301 33.39 2.61 -9.25
CA THR A 301 32.25 3.22 -9.96
C THR A 301 32.15 4.71 -9.63
N GLY A 302 31.46 5.49 -10.48
CA GLY A 302 31.24 6.92 -10.23
C GLY A 302 30.35 7.16 -9.01
N LEU A 303 30.49 8.33 -8.36
CA LEU A 303 29.74 8.64 -7.12
C LEU A 303 28.22 8.54 -7.30
N ARG A 304 27.70 9.04 -8.43
CA ARG A 304 26.26 8.99 -8.73
C ARG A 304 25.77 7.55 -8.78
N ASP A 305 26.47 6.71 -9.52
CA ASP A 305 26.10 5.30 -9.68
C ASP A 305 26.23 4.56 -8.35
N ALA A 306 27.28 4.84 -7.58
CA ALA A 306 27.45 4.27 -6.23
C ALA A 306 26.26 4.63 -5.31
N ILE A 307 25.84 5.89 -5.26
CA ILE A 307 24.70 6.31 -4.44
C ILE A 307 23.44 5.59 -4.90
N TYR A 308 23.15 5.61 -6.20
CA TYR A 308 21.94 4.98 -6.73
C TYR A 308 21.92 3.47 -6.44
N GLN A 309 23.00 2.75 -6.78
CA GLN A 309 23.11 1.31 -6.61
C GLN A 309 23.18 0.89 -5.14
N MET A 310 23.63 1.76 -4.23
CA MET A 310 23.53 1.48 -2.78
C MET A 310 22.08 1.50 -2.30
N HIS A 311 21.21 2.32 -2.89
CA HIS A 311 19.78 2.37 -2.56
C HIS A 311 18.96 1.31 -3.29
N TYR A 312 19.05 1.27 -4.62
CA TYR A 312 18.27 0.39 -5.50
C TYR A 312 19.20 -0.36 -6.46
N PRO A 313 19.92 -1.38 -5.96
CA PRO A 313 20.87 -2.12 -6.78
C PRO A 313 20.19 -2.94 -7.88
N ASP A 314 20.78 -2.97 -9.08
CA ASP A 314 20.36 -3.87 -10.15
C ASP A 314 20.80 -5.32 -9.90
N SER A 315 21.95 -5.50 -9.24
CA SER A 315 22.50 -6.80 -8.84
C SER A 315 23.28 -6.70 -7.52
N GLU A 316 23.53 -7.85 -6.88
CA GLU A 316 24.35 -7.91 -5.66
C GLU A 316 25.80 -7.47 -5.94
N ASP A 317 26.30 -7.68 -7.15
CA ASP A 317 27.64 -7.25 -7.55
C ASP A 317 27.72 -5.72 -7.69
N GLU A 318 26.69 -5.09 -8.27
CA GLU A 318 26.56 -3.62 -8.33
C GLU A 318 26.46 -3.02 -6.93
N ARG A 319 25.70 -3.66 -6.02
CA ARG A 319 25.62 -3.26 -4.61
C ARG A 319 26.99 -3.31 -3.93
N ARG A 320 27.77 -4.37 -4.20
CA ARG A 320 29.11 -4.55 -3.65
C ARG A 320 30.09 -3.49 -4.20
N ALA A 321 30.01 -3.18 -5.49
CA ALA A 321 30.81 -2.14 -6.12
C ALA A 321 30.48 -0.74 -5.56
N ALA A 322 29.20 -0.42 -5.40
CA ALA A 322 28.71 0.80 -4.77
C ALA A 322 29.23 0.96 -3.34
N ARG A 323 29.10 -0.11 -2.53
CA ARG A 323 29.62 -0.11 -1.15
C ARG A 323 31.13 0.09 -1.11
N LYS A 324 31.89 -0.56 -2.01
CA LYS A 324 33.34 -0.37 -2.12
C LYS A 324 33.68 1.09 -2.43
N ARG A 325 32.95 1.74 -3.34
CA ARG A 325 33.15 3.14 -3.69
C ARG A 325 32.87 4.06 -2.50
N LEU A 326 31.74 3.90 -1.82
CA LEU A 326 31.39 4.75 -0.67
C LEU A 326 32.34 4.56 0.53
N ALA A 327 32.82 3.34 0.76
CA ALA A 327 33.83 3.08 1.78
C ALA A 327 35.19 3.70 1.43
N PHE A 328 35.57 3.69 0.14
CA PHE A 328 36.77 4.38 -0.34
C PHE A 328 36.66 5.89 -0.08
N ASP A 329 35.51 6.48 -0.41
CA ASP A 329 35.23 7.90 -0.20
C ASP A 329 35.39 8.31 1.27
N GLU A 330 34.80 7.56 2.21
CA GLU A 330 34.96 7.80 3.65
C GLU A 330 36.42 7.77 4.09
N LEU A 331 37.16 6.73 3.69
CA LEU A 331 38.58 6.59 4.04
C LEU A 331 39.44 7.68 3.40
N PHE A 332 39.16 8.03 2.14
CA PHE A 332 39.90 9.06 1.41
C PHE A 332 39.73 10.43 2.06
N ILE A 333 38.50 10.79 2.42
CA ILE A 333 38.22 12.05 3.13
C ILE A 333 38.91 12.07 4.50
N LEU A 334 38.89 10.96 5.25
CA LEU A 334 39.58 10.86 6.54
C LEU A 334 41.10 10.99 6.45
N GLN A 335 41.72 10.62 5.32
CA GLN A 335 43.17 10.77 5.12
C GLN A 335 43.57 12.18 4.64
N LEU A 336 42.63 12.94 4.09
CA LEU A 336 42.85 14.33 3.66
C LEU A 336 42.60 15.35 4.78
N ALA A 337 41.78 14.99 5.77
CA ALA A 337 41.48 15.77 6.97
C ALA A 337 42.62 15.69 7.99
#